data_AF-A0A0J8FB49-F1
#
_entry.id   AF-A0A0J8FB49-F1
#
_cell.length_a   1.000
_cell.length_b   1.000
_cell.length_c   1.000
_cell.angle_alpha   90.00
_cell.angle_beta   90.00
_cell.angle_gamma   90.00
#
_symmetry.space_group_name_H-M   'P 1'
#
loop_
_entity.id
_entity.type
_entity.pdbx_description
1 polymer ?
#
loop_
_entity_poly.entity_id
_entity_poly.type
_entity_poly.pdbx_seq_one_letter_code
_entity_poly.pdbx_strand_id
1 'polypeptide(L)' 'MNEDQIHVVIQSTLDRAVKTGQFETGQLEAELFVRVTCENCGNTFYLAELLDERSCSCQST' A
#
# COMPACT_ATOMS: atom_id res chain seq x y z
N MET A 1 9.87 28.19 -18.78
CA MET A 1 8.83 27.65 -17.89
C MET A 1 9.46 26.44 -17.23
N ASN A 2 9.55 26.43 -15.91
CA ASN A 2 10.39 25.47 -15.17
C ASN A 2 9.50 24.32 -14.64
N GLU A 3 10.09 23.17 -14.31
CA GLU A 3 9.35 21.96 -13.88
C GLU A 3 8.42 22.22 -12.69
N ASP A 4 8.84 23.05 -11.73
CA ASP A 4 8.04 23.43 -10.56
C ASP A 4 6.74 24.16 -10.94
N GLN A 5 6.80 25.00 -11.98
CA GLN A 5 5.63 25.76 -12.44
C GLN A 5 4.63 24.86 -13.17
N ILE A 6 5.11 23.81 -13.83
CA ILE A 6 4.26 22.82 -14.50
C ILE A 6 3.48 22.04 -13.46
N HIS A 7 4.14 21.62 -12.37
CA HIS A 7 3.50 20.87 -11.28
C HIS A 7 2.35 21.65 -10.63
N VAL A 8 2.54 22.95 -10.34
CA VAL A 8 1.50 23.80 -9.74
C VAL A 8 0.28 23.97 -10.64
N VAL A 9 0.49 24.16 -11.96
CA VAL A 9 -0.60 24.30 -12.92
C VAL A 9 -1.39 23.00 -13.08
N ILE A 10 -0.70 21.85 -13.11
CA ILE A 10 -1.34 20.54 -13.20
C ILE A 10 -2.19 20.29 -11.95
N GLN A 11 -1.62 20.47 -10.76
CA GLN A 11 -2.33 20.20 -9.50
C GLN A 11 -3.58 21.08 -9.37
N SER A 12 -3.45 22.39 -9.60
CA SER A 12 -4.59 23.32 -9.53
C SER A 12 -5.69 23.03 -10.56
N THR A 13 -5.33 22.43 -11.69
CA THR A 13 -6.28 22.02 -12.73
C THR A 13 -7.04 20.76 -12.32
N LEU A 14 -6.35 19.76 -11.76
CA LEU A 14 -6.95 18.55 -11.22
C LEU A 14 -7.91 18.88 -10.07
N ASP A 15 -7.47 19.70 -9.12
CA ASP A 15 -8.28 20.11 -7.97
C ASP A 15 -9.59 20.80 -8.40
N ARG A 16 -9.50 21.66 -9.42
CA ARG A 16 -10.67 22.33 -10.00
C ARG A 16 -11.62 21.34 -10.65
N ALA A 17 -11.11 20.36 -11.40
CA ALA A 17 -11.93 19.36 -12.09
C ALA A 17 -12.62 18.39 -11.10
N VAL A 18 -11.97 18.05 -9.99
CA VAL A 18 -12.63 17.34 -8.87
C VAL A 18 -13.76 18.19 -8.28
N LYS A 19 -13.51 19.47 -7.98
CA LYS A 19 -14.49 20.37 -7.39
C LYS A 19 -15.72 20.61 -8.28
N THR A 20 -15.55 20.62 -9.59
CA THR A 20 -16.64 20.83 -10.55
C THR A 20 -17.34 19.54 -10.97
N GLY A 21 -16.99 18.40 -10.35
CA GLY A 21 -17.57 17.09 -10.70
C GLY A 21 -17.20 16.62 -12.11
N GLN A 22 -16.11 17.16 -12.68
CA GLN A 22 -15.57 16.72 -13.98
C GLN A 22 -14.72 15.45 -13.85
N PHE A 23 -14.32 15.09 -12.63
CA PHE A 23 -13.71 13.80 -12.30
C PHE A 23 -14.53 13.09 -11.22
N GLU A 24 -14.82 11.81 -11.48
CA GLU A 24 -15.33 10.88 -10.48
C GLU A 24 -14.27 9.81 -10.25
N THR A 25 -13.87 9.60 -9.00
CA THR A 25 -12.98 8.50 -8.65
C THR A 25 -13.81 7.23 -8.49
N GLY A 26 -13.38 6.15 -9.15
CA GLY A 26 -13.94 4.83 -8.94
C GLY A 26 -13.51 4.22 -7.59
N GLN A 27 -13.98 3.01 -7.31
CA GLN A 27 -13.48 2.24 -6.18
C GLN A 27 -12.00 1.92 -6.39
N LEU A 28 -11.18 2.18 -5.37
CA LEU A 28 -9.78 1.78 -5.33
C LEU A 28 -9.69 0.45 -4.60
N GLU A 29 -9.29 -0.60 -5.31
CA GLU A 29 -8.88 -1.86 -4.71
C GLU A 29 -7.37 -1.82 -4.43
N ALA A 30 -6.98 -2.03 -3.18
CA ALA A 30 -5.59 -2.04 -2.76
C ALA A 30 -5.31 -3.31 -1.97
N GLU A 31 -4.34 -4.09 -2.42
CA GLU A 31 -3.88 -5.30 -1.74
C GLU A 31 -2.56 -5.04 -1.04
N LEU A 32 -2.46 -5.42 0.24
CA LEU A 32 -1.23 -5.33 1.03
C LEU A 32 -0.74 -6.74 1.36
N PHE A 33 0.47 -7.07 0.89
CA PHE A 33 1.13 -8.32 1.21
C PHE A 33 2.18 -8.09 2.30
N VAL A 34 1.93 -8.62 3.50
CA VAL A 34 2.87 -8.58 4.62
C VAL A 34 3.47 -9.96 4.84
N ARG A 35 4.79 -10.03 4.82
CA ARG A 35 5.58 -11.21 5.20
C ARG A 35 6.35 -10.90 6.48
N VAL A 36 6.35 -11.85 7.41
CA VAL A 36 7.05 -11.73 8.69
C VAL A 36 8.07 -12.84 8.79
N THR A 37 9.31 -12.48 9.13
CA THR A 37 10.40 -13.43 9.35
C THR A 37 10.61 -13.64 10.84
N CYS A 38 10.58 -14.88 11.27
CA CYS A 38 10.79 -15.25 12.67
C CYS A 38 12.29 -15.21 13.00
N GLU A 39 12.68 -14.39 13.99
CA GLU A 39 14.10 -14.20 14.34
C GLU A 39 14.79 -15.48 14.85
N ASN A 40 14.02 -16.40 15.43
CA ASN A 40 14.53 -17.62 16.05
C ASN A 40 14.91 -18.72 15.04
N CYS A 41 14.25 -18.81 13.89
CA CYS A 41 14.48 -19.86 12.89
C CYS A 41 14.64 -19.35 11.46
N GLY A 42 14.45 -18.05 11.20
CA GLY A 42 14.58 -17.44 9.88
C GLY A 42 13.45 -17.77 8.90
N ASN A 43 12.45 -18.55 9.32
CA ASN A 43 11.30 -18.88 8.48
C ASN A 43 10.42 -17.64 8.27
N THR A 44 9.90 -17.50 7.04
CA THR A 44 9.05 -16.37 6.66
C THR A 44 7.63 -16.83 6.38
N PHE A 45 6.66 -16.17 7.00
CA PHE A 45 5.24 -16.53 6.95
C PHE A 45 4.40 -15.35 6.48
N TYR A 46 3.20 -15.64 5.96
CA TYR A 46 2.20 -14.60 5.77
C TYR A 46 1.67 -14.16 7.12
N LEU A 47 1.40 -12.85 7.27
CA LEU A 47 0.89 -12.32 8.53
C LEU A 47 -0.41 -13.03 8.98
N ALA A 48 -1.28 -13.42 8.04
CA ALA A 48 -2.51 -14.15 8.33
C ALA A 48 -2.24 -15.51 9.01
N GLU A 49 -1.26 -16.27 8.52
CA GLU A 49 -0.87 -17.56 9.10
C GLU A 49 -0.39 -17.40 10.55
N LEU A 50 0.38 -16.34 10.82
CA LEU A 50 0.87 -16.05 12.17
C LEU A 50 -0.21 -15.57 13.13
N LEU A 51 -1.24 -14.88 12.64
CA LEU A 51 -2.37 -14.46 13.48
C LEU A 51 -3.17 -15.66 13.97
N ASP A 52 -3.29 -16.70 13.13
CA ASP A 52 -3.96 -17.94 13.47
C ASP A 52 -3.13 -18.80 14.43
N GLU A 53 -1.82 -18.97 14.19
CA GLU A 53 -0.95 -19.80 15.01
C GLU A 53 -0.45 -19.10 16.29
N ARG A 54 -0.53 -17.76 16.35
CA ARG A 54 -0.02 -16.86 17.42
C ARG A 54 1.45 -17.07 17.79
N SER A 55 2.17 -17.86 17.01
CA SER A 55 3.54 -18.26 17.27
C SER A 55 4.20 -18.66 15.96
N CYS A 56 5.53 -18.62 15.93
CA CYS A 56 6.31 -19.15 14.83
C CYS A 56 6.38 -20.66 14.95
N SER A 57 5.75 -21.41 14.05
CA SER A 57 5.91 -22.86 13.92
C SER A 57 7.23 -23.21 13.24
N CYS A 58 8.33 -22.97 13.96
CA CYS A 58 9.66 -23.38 13.53
C CYS A 58 9.75 -24.91 13.57
N GLN A 59 9.45 -25.60 12.47
CA GLN A 59 9.73 -27.02 12.34
C GLN A 59 11.24 -27.23 12.45
N SER A 60 11.67 -28.02 13.44
CA SER A 60 13.06 -28.45 13.55
C SER A 60 13.32 -29.51 12.49
N THR A 61 13.93 -29.11 11.37
CA THR A 61 14.60 -30.06 10.45
C THR A 61 15.79 -30.74 11.12
#